data_AF-A0A533S283-F1
#
_entry.id   AF-A0A533S283-F1
#
_cell.length_a   1.000
_cell.length_b   1.000
_cell.length_c   1.000
_cell.angle_alpha   90.00
_cell.angle_beta   90.00
_cell.angle_gamma   90.00
#
_symmetry.space_group_name_H-M   'P 1'
#
loop_
_entity.id
_entity.type
_entity.pdbx_description
1 polymer ?
#
loop_
_entity_poly.entity_id
_entity_poly.type
_entity_poly.pdbx_seq_one_letter_code
_entity_poly.pdbx_strand_id
1 'polypeptide(L)'
;GEMAEHPGTMAADDYDLSGFCVGVVDRPAMVTGERVAPGHVVLGLPSSGLHSNGYSLVRRAVVEGHEAELELERLDLGGITLGDALLAPTRIYVKPVLELLRSGAAVDAMAHITGGGITENLDRVLPSGCDAVIARGSWPVPPVISAVVDAAGLSDDEAHKTFNMGIGFMFVVAAQEAPAIAAKLVAMGERVFEIGEIVEGEGKVVYR
;
A
#
# COMPACT_ATOMS: atom_id res chain seq x y z
N GLY A 1 7.85 -5.72 -25.83
CA GLY A 1 8.15 -6.81 -24.90
C GLY A 1 9.21 -7.68 -25.51
N GLU A 2 9.89 -8.46 -24.69
CA GLU A 2 10.92 -9.40 -25.09
C GLU A 2 10.67 -10.72 -24.35
N MET A 3 11.14 -11.85 -24.89
CA MET A 3 11.12 -13.14 -24.21
C MET A 3 12.49 -13.77 -24.34
N ALA A 4 13.06 -14.22 -23.21
CA ALA A 4 14.35 -14.87 -23.18
C ALA A 4 14.23 -16.24 -22.51
N GLU A 5 14.80 -17.26 -23.16
CA GLU A 5 14.92 -18.60 -22.60
C GLU A 5 16.30 -18.76 -21.95
N HIS A 6 16.35 -19.23 -20.71
CA HIS A 6 17.59 -19.39 -19.95
C HIS A 6 17.81 -20.83 -19.46
N PRO A 7 18.10 -21.80 -20.35
CA PRO A 7 18.36 -23.19 -19.98
C PRO A 7 19.51 -23.29 -18.97
N GLY A 8 19.28 -23.97 -17.84
CA GLY A 8 20.28 -24.18 -16.79
C GLY A 8 20.49 -23.01 -15.82
N THR A 9 19.77 -21.89 -15.99
CA THR A 9 19.78 -20.77 -15.02
C THR A 9 18.51 -20.72 -14.16
N MET A 10 17.36 -21.12 -14.72
CA MET A 10 16.08 -21.22 -14.00
C MET A 10 15.59 -22.68 -13.95
N ALA A 11 14.79 -23.02 -12.93
CA ALA A 11 14.11 -24.32 -12.89
C ALA A 11 13.05 -24.42 -13.99
N ALA A 12 12.58 -25.63 -14.27
CA ALA A 12 11.67 -25.89 -15.40
C ALA A 12 10.34 -25.11 -15.32
N ASP A 13 9.84 -24.87 -14.11
CA ASP A 13 8.57 -24.20 -13.85
C ASP A 13 8.74 -22.73 -13.40
N ASP A 14 9.99 -22.25 -13.34
CA ASP A 14 10.30 -20.88 -12.93
C ASP A 14 10.38 -19.96 -14.15
N TYR A 15 9.77 -18.77 -14.01
CA TYR A 15 9.99 -17.66 -14.93
C TYR A 15 10.07 -16.35 -14.15
N ASP A 16 10.75 -15.37 -14.74
CA ASP A 16 10.80 -14.01 -14.22
C ASP A 16 10.12 -13.05 -15.20
N LEU A 17 9.45 -12.02 -14.66
CA LEU A 17 8.71 -11.03 -15.41
C LEU A 17 9.14 -9.63 -15.00
N SER A 18 9.73 -8.91 -15.95
CA SER A 18 10.08 -7.50 -15.76
C SER A 18 9.14 -6.58 -16.52
N GLY A 19 8.68 -5.52 -15.84
CA GLY A 19 7.85 -4.47 -16.42
C GLY A 19 8.60 -3.14 -16.52
N PHE A 20 8.36 -2.39 -17.59
CA PHE A 20 8.90 -1.05 -17.79
C PHE A 20 7.77 -0.06 -18.10
N CYS A 21 7.83 1.13 -17.50
CA CYS A 21 6.85 2.19 -17.70
C CYS A 21 7.55 3.55 -17.90
N VAL A 22 6.96 4.39 -18.75
CA VAL A 22 7.35 5.81 -18.93
C VAL A 22 6.14 6.68 -18.65
N GLY A 23 6.29 7.63 -17.74
CA GLY A 23 5.30 8.67 -17.44
C GLY A 23 5.81 10.05 -17.84
N VAL A 24 4.89 10.99 -18.07
CA VAL A 24 5.21 12.40 -18.37
C VAL A 24 4.46 13.28 -17.39
N VAL A 25 5.15 14.28 -16.85
CA VAL A 25 4.59 15.29 -15.94
C VAL A 25 5.25 16.62 -16.23
N ASP A 26 4.46 17.70 -16.22
CA ASP A 26 5.03 19.04 -16.25
C ASP A 26 5.74 19.32 -14.92
N ARG A 27 6.97 19.86 -14.99
CA ARG A 27 7.78 20.13 -13.78
C ARG A 27 7.02 20.92 -12.69
N PRO A 28 6.23 21.97 -13.01
CA PRO A 28 5.46 22.69 -11.99
C PRO A 28 4.31 21.89 -11.35
N ALA A 29 3.85 20.81 -12.00
CA ALA A 29 2.78 19.94 -11.52
C ALA A 29 3.31 18.73 -10.74
N MET A 30 4.63 18.61 -10.56
CA MET A 30 5.22 17.52 -9.77
C MET A 30 4.81 17.64 -8.30
N VAL A 31 4.34 16.51 -7.74
CA VAL A 31 4.07 16.37 -6.31
C VAL A 31 5.30 15.71 -5.67
N THR A 32 6.02 16.45 -4.84
CA THR A 32 7.32 16.03 -4.28
C THR A 32 7.33 15.86 -2.76
N GLY A 33 6.27 16.26 -2.05
CA GLY A 33 6.25 16.28 -0.58
C GLY A 33 6.73 17.59 0.04
N GLU A 34 7.35 18.50 -0.73
CA GLU A 34 7.92 19.76 -0.22
C GLU A 34 6.91 20.69 0.45
N ARG A 35 5.61 20.54 0.14
CA ARG A 35 4.53 21.35 0.72
C ARG A 35 3.85 20.70 1.93
N VAL A 36 4.27 19.49 2.31
CA VAL A 36 3.75 18.84 3.51
C VAL A 36 4.10 19.68 4.73
N ALA A 37 3.12 19.92 5.60
CA ALA A 37 3.28 20.73 6.80
C ALA A 37 2.47 20.15 7.97
N PRO A 38 2.85 20.47 9.23
CA PRO A 38 2.05 20.11 10.39
C PRO A 38 0.59 20.59 10.25
N GLY A 39 -0.36 19.75 10.64
CA GLY A 39 -1.79 19.96 10.46
C GLY A 39 -2.34 19.43 9.13
N HIS A 40 -1.51 18.87 8.25
CA HIS A 40 -2.00 18.11 7.10
C HIS A 40 -2.62 16.77 7.54
N VAL A 41 -3.51 16.25 6.72
CA VAL A 41 -4.23 14.99 6.93
C VAL A 41 -3.70 13.93 5.96
N VAL A 42 -3.64 12.69 6.43
CA VAL A 42 -3.28 11.52 5.62
C VAL A 42 -4.55 10.75 5.25
N LEU A 43 -4.81 10.63 3.95
CA LEU A 43 -5.90 9.83 3.40
C LEU A 43 -5.34 8.54 2.79
N GLY A 44 -5.96 7.39 3.08
CA GLY A 44 -5.57 6.08 2.57
C GLY A 44 -6.61 5.45 1.64
N LEU A 45 -6.15 4.78 0.59
CA LEU A 45 -6.94 3.91 -0.28
C LEU A 45 -6.66 2.44 0.01
N PRO A 46 -7.69 1.58 0.05
CA PRO A 46 -7.50 0.19 0.41
C PRO A 46 -6.67 -0.58 -0.61
N SER A 47 -5.86 -1.50 -0.13
CA SER A 47 -5.25 -2.57 -0.92
C SER A 47 -6.26 -3.68 -1.21
N SER A 48 -5.89 -4.60 -2.10
CA SER A 48 -6.66 -5.81 -2.41
C SER A 48 -6.21 -7.01 -1.56
N GLY A 49 -5.22 -6.83 -0.67
CA GLY A 49 -4.52 -7.90 0.04
C GLY A 49 -3.05 -7.53 0.20
N LEU A 50 -2.15 -8.51 0.10
CA LEU A 50 -0.70 -8.30 0.25
C LEU A 50 -0.07 -7.53 -0.93
N HIS A 51 -0.78 -7.39 -2.05
CA HIS A 51 -0.24 -6.91 -3.32
C HIS A 51 0.92 -7.78 -3.78
N SER A 52 2.10 -7.22 -4.01
CA SER A 52 3.26 -7.91 -4.58
C SER A 52 4.50 -7.89 -3.65
N ASN A 53 4.32 -7.72 -2.34
CA ASN A 53 5.42 -7.62 -1.38
C ASN A 53 5.25 -8.59 -0.19
N GLY A 54 6.36 -9.02 0.40
CA GLY A 54 6.36 -9.89 1.58
C GLY A 54 6.17 -11.40 1.30
N TYR A 55 6.11 -11.83 0.03
CA TYR A 55 5.82 -13.23 -0.33
C TYR A 55 6.89 -14.23 0.12
N SER A 56 8.14 -13.82 0.31
CA SER A 56 9.14 -14.71 0.92
C SER A 56 8.76 -15.11 2.35
N LEU A 57 8.20 -14.18 3.13
CA LEU A 57 7.72 -14.47 4.48
C LEU A 57 6.41 -15.27 4.44
N VAL A 58 5.47 -14.89 3.56
CA VAL A 58 4.23 -15.64 3.32
C VAL A 58 4.54 -17.10 3.02
N ARG A 59 5.43 -17.35 2.05
CA ARG A 59 5.79 -18.71 1.65
C ARG A 59 6.31 -19.51 2.84
N ARG A 60 7.25 -18.93 3.61
CA ARG A 60 7.90 -19.61 4.72
C ARG A 60 6.99 -19.82 5.94
N ALA A 61 6.07 -18.90 6.20
CA ALA A 61 5.22 -18.92 7.39
C ALA A 61 3.87 -19.61 7.17
N VAL A 62 3.35 -19.61 5.94
CA VAL A 62 1.97 -20.00 5.63
C VAL A 62 1.88 -21.12 4.60
N VAL A 63 2.88 -21.29 3.73
CA VAL A 63 2.79 -22.24 2.60
C VAL A 63 3.66 -23.47 2.81
N GLU A 64 4.92 -23.30 3.21
CA GLU A 64 5.87 -24.40 3.39
C GLU A 64 5.35 -25.39 4.45
N GLY A 65 5.10 -26.63 4.02
CA GLY A 65 4.53 -27.70 4.85
C GLY A 65 3.00 -27.66 5.01
N HIS A 66 2.32 -26.69 4.39
CA HIS A 66 0.88 -26.48 4.44
C HIS A 66 0.29 -26.24 3.03
N GLU A 67 0.92 -26.78 1.98
CA GLU A 67 0.58 -26.50 0.58
C GLU A 67 -0.87 -26.88 0.24
N ALA A 68 -1.39 -27.92 0.89
CA ALA A 68 -2.78 -28.34 0.73
C ALA A 68 -3.79 -27.28 1.21
N GLU A 69 -3.39 -26.38 2.13
CA GLU A 69 -4.26 -25.30 2.62
C GLU A 69 -4.52 -24.22 1.58
N LEU A 70 -3.67 -24.11 0.55
CA LEU A 70 -3.87 -23.15 -0.55
C LEU A 70 -5.19 -23.35 -1.28
N GLU A 71 -5.65 -24.59 -1.38
CA GLU A 71 -6.86 -24.99 -2.11
C GLU A 71 -8.11 -25.08 -1.20
N LEU A 72 -7.95 -24.90 0.11
CA LEU A 72 -9.07 -25.01 1.06
C LEU A 72 -9.78 -23.68 1.22
N GLU A 73 -11.11 -23.69 1.03
CA GLU A 73 -11.96 -22.55 1.37
C GLU A 73 -11.90 -22.23 2.86
N ARG A 74 -11.80 -20.94 3.17
CA ARG A 74 -11.65 -20.44 4.52
C ARG A 74 -12.77 -19.45 4.86
N LEU A 75 -13.56 -19.78 5.88
CA LEU A 75 -14.67 -18.92 6.33
C LEU A 75 -14.17 -17.56 6.83
N ASP A 76 -13.00 -17.52 7.48
CA ASP A 76 -12.35 -16.28 7.94
C ASP A 76 -11.84 -15.40 6.78
N LEU A 77 -11.70 -15.97 5.58
CA LEU A 77 -11.40 -15.23 4.34
C LEU A 77 -12.65 -14.91 3.52
N GLY A 78 -13.85 -15.13 4.07
CA GLY A 78 -15.11 -14.89 3.35
C GLY A 78 -15.49 -16.01 2.38
N GLY A 79 -14.96 -17.22 2.57
CA GLY A 79 -15.31 -18.40 1.78
C GLY A 79 -14.48 -18.60 0.51
N ILE A 80 -13.45 -17.80 0.28
CA ILE A 80 -12.46 -18.05 -0.78
C ILE A 80 -11.31 -18.93 -0.26
N THR A 81 -10.51 -19.46 -1.17
CA THR A 81 -9.32 -20.24 -0.81
C THR A 81 -8.20 -19.32 -0.32
N LEU A 82 -7.26 -19.89 0.44
CA LEU A 82 -6.06 -19.16 0.84
C LEU A 82 -5.21 -18.75 -0.37
N GLY A 83 -5.10 -19.62 -1.38
CA GLY A 83 -4.39 -19.34 -2.63
C GLY A 83 -4.98 -18.14 -3.37
N ASP A 84 -6.31 -18.07 -3.52
CA ASP A 84 -6.99 -16.94 -4.16
C ASP A 84 -6.80 -15.63 -3.39
N ALA A 85 -6.87 -15.69 -2.05
CA ALA A 85 -6.67 -14.53 -1.21
C ALA A 85 -5.24 -14.00 -1.27
N LEU A 86 -4.25 -14.90 -1.33
CA LEU A 86 -2.84 -14.56 -1.48
C LEU A 86 -2.58 -14.00 -2.89
N LEU A 87 -3.10 -14.62 -3.94
CA LEU A 87 -2.87 -14.23 -5.33
C LEU A 87 -3.78 -13.09 -5.82
N ALA A 88 -4.55 -12.47 -4.93
CA ALA A 88 -5.38 -11.32 -5.25
C ALA A 88 -4.55 -10.23 -5.98
N PRO A 89 -4.89 -9.86 -7.22
CA PRO A 89 -4.06 -8.96 -8.02
C PRO A 89 -3.83 -7.61 -7.34
N THR A 90 -2.62 -7.06 -7.48
CA THR A 90 -2.29 -5.71 -7.02
C THR A 90 -3.24 -4.69 -7.64
N ARG A 91 -3.84 -3.84 -6.80
CA ARG A 91 -4.73 -2.77 -7.25
C ARG A 91 -3.94 -1.69 -7.99
N ILE A 92 -4.47 -1.22 -9.12
CA ILE A 92 -3.87 -0.13 -9.91
C ILE A 92 -4.62 1.18 -9.62
N TYR A 93 -3.93 2.15 -9.03
CA TYR A 93 -4.52 3.44 -8.60
C TYR A 93 -4.47 4.56 -9.65
N VAL A 94 -3.94 4.30 -10.84
CA VAL A 94 -3.58 5.36 -11.82
C VAL A 94 -4.78 6.23 -12.25
N LYS A 95 -5.95 5.62 -12.50
CA LYS A 95 -7.13 6.34 -13.00
C LYS A 95 -7.66 7.37 -11.98
N PRO A 96 -8.03 6.99 -10.74
CA PRO A 96 -8.52 7.94 -9.76
C PRO A 96 -7.46 8.99 -9.37
N VAL A 97 -6.18 8.60 -9.28
CA VAL A 97 -5.09 9.54 -8.97
C VAL A 97 -4.97 10.61 -10.06
N LEU A 98 -4.91 10.22 -11.34
CA LEU A 98 -4.80 11.18 -12.44
C LEU A 98 -6.04 12.07 -12.56
N GLU A 99 -7.24 11.51 -12.36
CA GLU A 99 -8.47 12.27 -12.39
C GLU A 99 -8.55 13.29 -11.26
N LEU A 100 -8.16 12.90 -10.05
CA LEU A 100 -8.07 13.79 -8.89
C LEU A 100 -7.13 14.97 -9.16
N LEU A 101 -5.91 14.70 -9.62
CA LEU A 101 -4.90 15.71 -9.92
C LEU A 101 -5.36 16.65 -11.06
N ARG A 102 -5.96 16.11 -12.13
CA ARG A 102 -6.53 16.91 -13.23
C ARG A 102 -7.68 17.81 -12.79
N SER A 103 -8.37 17.48 -11.71
CA SER A 103 -9.42 18.31 -11.15
C SER A 103 -8.91 19.55 -10.40
N GLY A 104 -7.59 19.72 -10.31
CA GLY A 104 -6.95 20.82 -9.58
C GLY A 104 -6.88 20.59 -8.07
N ALA A 105 -7.06 19.36 -7.60
CA ALA A 105 -6.96 19.03 -6.19
C ALA A 105 -5.54 19.30 -5.66
N ALA A 106 -5.44 19.99 -4.53
CA ALA A 106 -4.18 20.26 -3.86
C ALA A 106 -3.71 19.02 -3.08
N VAL A 107 -2.86 18.23 -3.71
CA VAL A 107 -2.18 17.08 -3.10
C VAL A 107 -0.72 17.45 -2.86
N ASP A 108 -0.26 17.32 -1.62
CA ASP A 108 1.08 17.75 -1.22
C ASP A 108 2.08 16.61 -1.19
N ALA A 109 1.63 15.39 -0.88
CA ALA A 109 2.39 14.16 -1.10
C ALA A 109 1.49 12.99 -1.48
N MET A 110 2.10 11.97 -2.09
CA MET A 110 1.48 10.67 -2.34
C MET A 110 2.48 9.57 -2.03
N ALA A 111 2.04 8.49 -1.39
CA ALA A 111 2.87 7.33 -1.10
C ALA A 111 2.21 6.04 -1.61
N HIS A 112 2.92 5.29 -2.46
CA HIS A 112 2.52 3.94 -2.84
C HIS A 112 3.12 2.94 -1.85
N ILE A 113 2.27 2.18 -1.17
CA ILE A 113 2.69 1.33 -0.06
C ILE A 113 3.11 -0.03 -0.61
N THR A 114 4.42 -0.31 -0.54
CA THR A 114 5.04 -1.51 -1.12
C THR A 114 5.88 -2.25 -0.06
N GLY A 115 7.05 -2.78 -0.41
CA GLY A 115 8.01 -3.31 0.56
C GLY A 115 8.42 -2.22 1.55
N GLY A 116 8.60 -2.60 2.82
CA GLY A 116 8.83 -1.64 3.91
C GLY A 116 7.53 -1.10 4.55
N GLY A 117 6.37 -1.51 4.03
CA GLY A 117 5.06 -1.19 4.58
C GLY A 117 4.77 0.32 4.61
N ILE A 118 3.93 0.75 5.55
CA ILE A 118 3.55 2.17 5.67
C ILE A 118 4.76 3.01 6.07
N THR A 119 5.56 2.50 7.02
CA THR A 119 6.68 3.21 7.62
C THR A 119 7.68 3.72 6.57
N GLU A 120 8.25 2.81 5.78
CA GLU A 120 9.34 3.16 4.85
C GLU A 120 8.87 3.79 3.54
N ASN A 121 7.57 3.78 3.26
CA ASN A 121 7.06 4.39 2.03
C ASN A 121 6.54 5.80 2.28
N LEU A 122 5.96 6.08 3.45
CA LEU A 122 5.47 7.40 3.78
C LEU A 122 6.60 8.34 4.25
N ASP A 123 7.61 7.86 4.98
CA ASP A 123 8.75 8.71 5.40
C ASP A 123 9.52 9.35 4.23
N ARG A 124 9.64 8.64 3.09
CA ARG A 124 10.31 9.12 1.86
C ARG A 124 9.71 10.38 1.26
N VAL A 125 8.46 10.70 1.60
CA VAL A 125 7.74 11.87 1.08
C VAL A 125 7.52 12.95 2.14
N LEU A 126 8.07 12.79 3.34
CA LEU A 126 8.02 13.80 4.41
C LEU A 126 9.24 14.71 4.34
N PRO A 127 9.06 16.04 4.44
CA PRO A 127 10.16 16.97 4.62
C PRO A 127 10.73 16.87 6.05
N SER A 128 11.96 17.36 6.22
CA SER A 128 12.53 17.54 7.55
C SER A 128 11.63 18.46 8.38
N GLY A 129 11.32 18.08 9.63
CA GLY A 129 10.43 18.86 10.48
C GLY A 129 9.00 18.32 10.56
N CYS A 130 8.65 17.27 9.81
CA CYS A 130 7.29 16.72 9.75
C CYS A 130 7.29 15.21 10.05
N ASP A 131 6.56 14.79 11.07
CA ASP A 131 6.25 13.37 11.32
C ASP A 131 4.83 13.05 10.86
N ALA A 132 4.63 11.84 10.35
CA ALA A 132 3.30 11.30 10.09
C ALA A 132 2.84 10.43 11.27
N VAL A 133 1.74 10.80 11.91
CA VAL A 133 1.10 10.03 12.98
C VAL A 133 -0.05 9.23 12.39
N ILE A 134 0.14 7.92 12.27
CA ILE A 134 -0.85 7.00 11.71
C ILE A 134 -1.69 6.38 12.83
N ALA A 135 -3.00 6.53 12.75
CA ALA A 135 -3.95 6.01 13.72
C ALA A 135 -4.34 4.57 13.38
N ARG A 136 -3.86 3.61 14.16
CA ARG A 136 -4.18 2.19 13.97
C ARG A 136 -5.67 1.94 14.19
N GLY A 137 -6.24 1.02 13.41
CA GLY A 137 -7.67 0.69 13.46
C GLY A 137 -8.60 1.73 12.81
N SER A 138 -8.07 2.78 12.17
CA SER A 138 -8.88 3.73 11.39
C SER A 138 -9.32 3.21 10.02
N TRP A 139 -8.83 2.03 9.61
CA TRP A 139 -9.27 1.30 8.42
C TRP A 139 -9.36 -0.21 8.70
N PRO A 140 -10.12 -0.97 7.91
CA PRO A 140 -10.17 -2.42 8.03
C PRO A 140 -8.94 -3.08 7.38
N VAL A 141 -8.29 -3.99 8.11
CA VAL A 141 -7.21 -4.83 7.59
C VAL A 141 -7.82 -6.05 6.86
N PRO A 142 -7.43 -6.35 5.61
CA PRO A 142 -7.87 -7.57 4.92
C PRO A 142 -7.53 -8.83 5.73
N PRO A 143 -8.47 -9.79 5.91
CA PRO A 143 -8.25 -10.97 6.74
C PRO A 143 -7.02 -11.80 6.37
N VAL A 144 -6.69 -11.88 5.08
CA VAL A 144 -5.49 -12.59 4.61
C VAL A 144 -4.19 -11.99 5.17
N ILE A 145 -4.13 -10.66 5.37
CA ILE A 145 -2.96 -10.02 5.96
C ILE A 145 -2.86 -10.38 7.44
N SER A 146 -3.98 -10.31 8.18
CA SER A 146 -4.02 -10.71 9.58
C SER A 146 -3.61 -12.17 9.77
N ALA A 147 -4.13 -13.08 8.94
CA ALA A 147 -3.77 -14.50 8.99
C ALA A 147 -2.27 -14.73 8.75
N VAL A 148 -1.66 -14.01 7.81
CA VAL A 148 -0.20 -14.08 7.54
C VAL A 148 0.61 -13.51 8.70
N VAL A 149 0.20 -12.36 9.25
CA VAL A 149 0.87 -11.71 10.39
C VAL A 149 0.86 -12.62 11.61
N ASP A 150 -0.28 -13.24 11.91
CA ASP A 150 -0.46 -14.17 13.02
C ASP A 150 0.40 -15.43 12.83
N ALA A 151 0.36 -16.04 11.64
CA ALA A 151 1.15 -17.24 11.32
C ALA A 151 2.66 -16.96 11.35
N ALA A 152 3.09 -15.77 10.94
CA ALA A 152 4.49 -15.34 11.00
C ALA A 152 4.92 -14.90 12.41
N GLY A 153 4.00 -14.76 13.36
CA GLY A 153 4.28 -14.32 14.72
C GLY A 153 4.84 -12.90 14.79
N LEU A 154 4.45 -12.02 13.86
CA LEU A 154 4.95 -10.65 13.82
C LEU A 154 4.29 -9.80 14.91
N SER A 155 5.08 -8.93 15.53
CA SER A 155 4.54 -7.79 16.26
C SER A 155 3.85 -6.81 15.30
N ASP A 156 2.97 -5.98 15.82
CA ASP A 156 2.23 -5.00 15.02
C ASP A 156 3.17 -3.99 14.33
N ASP A 157 4.29 -3.64 14.98
CA ASP A 157 5.32 -2.77 14.40
C ASP A 157 6.07 -3.44 13.24
N GLU A 158 6.39 -4.73 13.36
CA GLU A 158 7.01 -5.51 12.29
C GLU A 158 6.05 -5.68 11.11
N ALA A 159 4.76 -5.92 11.40
CA ALA A 159 3.73 -6.03 10.38
C ALA A 159 3.61 -4.74 9.56
N HIS A 160 3.58 -3.58 10.21
CA HIS A 160 3.51 -2.27 9.56
C HIS A 160 4.80 -1.85 8.81
N LYS A 161 5.93 -2.52 9.08
CA LYS A 161 7.19 -2.39 8.33
C LYS A 161 7.34 -3.44 7.23
N THR A 162 6.46 -4.44 7.18
CA THR A 162 6.57 -5.55 6.21
C THR A 162 5.47 -5.47 5.16
N PHE A 163 4.23 -5.25 5.60
CA PHE A 163 3.05 -5.29 4.78
C PHE A 163 2.37 -3.92 4.68
N ASN A 164 1.52 -3.78 3.67
CA ASN A 164 0.71 -2.59 3.47
C ASN A 164 -0.43 -2.43 4.50
N MET A 165 -0.68 -3.48 5.30
CA MET A 165 -1.70 -3.54 6.36
C MET A 165 -3.12 -3.16 5.91
N GLY A 166 -3.43 -3.24 4.61
CA GLY A 166 -4.74 -2.90 4.06
C GLY A 166 -4.80 -1.56 3.34
N ILE A 167 -3.75 -0.74 3.36
CA ILE A 167 -3.68 0.53 2.61
C ILE A 167 -2.62 0.42 1.53
N GLY A 168 -3.02 0.48 0.26
CA GLY A 168 -2.06 0.38 -0.86
C GLY A 168 -1.57 1.74 -1.36
N PHE A 169 -2.31 2.82 -1.13
CA PHE A 169 -1.93 4.15 -1.60
C PHE A 169 -2.37 5.23 -0.60
N MET A 170 -1.57 6.26 -0.41
CA MET A 170 -1.85 7.36 0.50
C MET A 170 -1.70 8.72 -0.17
N PHE A 171 -2.44 9.71 0.33
CA PHE A 171 -2.33 11.12 0.00
C PHE A 171 -2.09 11.92 1.28
N VAL A 172 -1.23 12.93 1.22
CA VAL A 172 -1.09 13.95 2.26
C VAL A 172 -1.63 15.26 1.69
N VAL A 173 -2.59 15.85 2.40
CA VAL A 173 -3.35 17.01 1.94
C VAL A 173 -3.60 17.97 3.10
N ALA A 174 -3.78 19.25 2.82
CA ALA A 174 -4.19 20.21 3.85
C ALA A 174 -5.56 19.81 4.47
N ALA A 175 -5.72 19.99 5.79
CA ALA A 175 -6.90 19.53 6.52
C ALA A 175 -8.23 20.06 5.94
N GLN A 176 -8.26 21.32 5.49
CA GLN A 176 -9.45 21.93 4.90
C GLN A 176 -9.84 21.33 3.53
N GLU A 177 -8.89 20.73 2.81
CA GLU A 177 -9.11 20.10 1.50
C GLU A 177 -9.48 18.62 1.64
N ALA A 178 -9.13 17.98 2.76
CA ALA A 178 -9.32 16.54 2.96
C ALA A 178 -10.76 16.05 2.70
N PRO A 179 -11.82 16.69 3.20
CA PRO A 179 -13.19 16.25 2.92
C PRO A 179 -13.56 16.30 1.44
N ALA A 180 -13.14 17.36 0.73
CA ALA A 180 -13.44 17.54 -0.69
C ALA A 180 -12.68 16.52 -1.56
N ILE A 181 -11.42 16.26 -1.23
CA ILE A 181 -10.58 15.26 -1.91
C ILE A 181 -11.14 13.84 -1.67
N ALA A 182 -11.48 13.51 -0.43
CA ALA A 182 -12.09 12.24 -0.09
C ALA A 182 -13.41 12.03 -0.86
N ALA A 183 -14.28 13.04 -0.91
CA ALA A 183 -15.54 12.97 -1.65
C ALA A 183 -15.34 12.74 -3.15
N LYS A 184 -14.33 13.39 -3.78
CA LYS A 184 -13.99 13.18 -5.19
C LYS A 184 -13.53 11.73 -5.45
N LEU A 185 -12.63 11.21 -4.62
CA LEU A 185 -12.16 9.83 -4.72
C LEU A 185 -13.32 8.84 -4.54
N VAL A 186 -14.21 9.07 -3.57
CA VAL A 186 -15.42 8.25 -3.38
C VAL A 186 -16.33 8.29 -4.61
N ALA A 187 -16.52 9.47 -5.22
CA ALA A 187 -17.29 9.59 -6.46
C ALA A 187 -16.66 8.82 -7.65
N MET A 188 -15.35 8.56 -7.61
CA MET A 188 -14.61 7.73 -8.57
C MET A 188 -14.67 6.23 -8.24
N GLY A 189 -15.42 5.84 -7.20
CA GLY A 189 -15.58 4.44 -6.77
C GLY A 189 -14.50 3.97 -5.78
N GLU A 190 -13.69 4.88 -5.24
CA GLU A 190 -12.74 4.55 -4.19
C GLU A 190 -13.42 4.46 -2.82
N ARG A 191 -12.81 3.68 -1.92
CA ARG A 191 -13.05 3.85 -0.49
C ARG A 191 -11.88 4.66 0.06
N VAL A 192 -12.16 5.64 0.90
CA VAL A 192 -11.15 6.53 1.46
C VAL A 192 -11.24 6.48 2.97
N PHE A 193 -10.09 6.36 3.61
CA PHE A 193 -9.96 6.39 5.05
C PHE A 193 -9.12 7.60 5.44
N GLU A 194 -9.54 8.34 6.46
CA GLU A 194 -8.66 9.29 7.13
C GLU A 194 -7.84 8.49 8.15
N ILE A 195 -6.55 8.34 7.89
CA ILE A 195 -5.71 7.36 8.59
C ILE A 195 -4.66 7.99 9.49
N GLY A 196 -4.54 9.31 9.48
CA GLY A 196 -3.54 10.00 10.26
C GLY A 196 -3.43 11.47 9.94
N GLU A 197 -2.41 12.08 10.53
CA GLU A 197 -2.13 13.51 10.44
C GLU A 197 -0.61 13.73 10.40
N ILE A 198 -0.23 14.90 9.93
CA ILE A 198 1.16 15.37 9.97
C ILE A 198 1.33 16.28 11.17
N VAL A 199 2.39 16.07 11.94
CA VAL A 199 2.76 16.87 13.10
C VAL A 199 4.20 17.37 12.97
N GLU A 200 4.59 18.31 13.83
CA GLU A 200 6.00 18.72 13.93
C GLU A 200 6.87 17.54 14.40
N GLY A 201 8.00 17.31 13.76
CA GLY A 201 8.83 16.13 14.01
C GLY A 201 10.15 16.08 13.26
N GLU A 202 10.67 14.88 13.02
CA GLU A 202 12.01 14.63 12.45
C GLU A 202 11.98 14.00 11.05
N GLY A 203 10.81 13.77 10.46
CA GLY A 203 10.68 13.06 9.17
C GLY A 203 10.34 11.58 9.33
N LYS A 204 9.64 11.21 10.40
CA LYS A 204 9.36 9.81 10.77
C LYS A 204 7.88 9.48 10.67
N VAL A 205 7.60 8.20 10.51
CA VAL A 205 6.25 7.64 10.69
C VAL A 205 6.15 7.08 12.09
N VAL A 206 5.15 7.52 12.84
CA VAL A 206 4.82 7.02 14.18
C VAL A 206 3.38 6.52 14.21
N TYR A 207 3.07 5.64 15.13
CA TYR A 207 1.76 4.98 15.23
C TYR A 207 1.09 5.30 16.56
N ARG A 208 -0.23 5.48 16.55
CA ARG A 208 -1.07 5.67 17.73
C ARG A 208 -2.32 4.80 17.71
#